data_AF-A0A7W0LE35-F1
#
_entry.id   AF-A0A7W0LE35-F1
#
_cell.length_a   1.000
_cell.length_b   1.000
_cell.length_c   1.000
_cell.angle_alpha   90.00
_cell.angle_beta   90.00
_cell.angle_gamma   90.00
#
_symmetry.space_group_name_H-M   'P 1'
#
loop_
_entity.id
_entity.type
_entity.pdbx_description
1 polymer ?
#
loop_
_entity_poly.entity_id
_entity_poly.type
_entity_poly.pdbx_seq_one_letter_code
_entity_poly.pdbx_strand_id
1 'polypeptide(L)'
;MITARVAAGVVFVAAVLLGTLVDVPARASPLAPSVLIGDLHVHAFPADGIIPVWDVQREAARRGLDVVAITNHNRDFSVPLARATGLLRDYPIVIPSQELTAPAFHMAAIGVREMIDWRLSARAAIEKIHEQGGVAIAAHPVAISWRDNDPEALAVLDGAEVSHPMILESKQWGSELERFYTNARAVNPGIAPIGSSDYHGGAPLGICRTYLIVDEVSRAGVLDAIRGGRTVASGPGDRLIGDDANVRLVKKHLARRQPPGWGYSSSTWVALTAILALGALVVSGRGQ
;
A
#
# COMPACT_ATOMS: atom_id res chain seq x y z
N MET A 1 -14.91 44.09 -15.46
CA MET A 1 -13.87 43.53 -14.56
C MET A 1 -14.40 42.22 -13.99
N ILE A 2 -13.70 41.11 -14.17
CA ILE A 2 -14.08 39.82 -13.57
C ILE A 2 -13.77 39.92 -12.07
N THR A 3 -14.74 39.61 -11.21
CA THR A 3 -14.53 39.64 -9.75
C THR A 3 -13.65 38.46 -9.33
N ALA A 4 -12.92 38.60 -8.22
CA ALA A 4 -12.08 37.53 -7.68
C ALA A 4 -12.86 36.21 -7.47
N ARG A 5 -14.16 36.30 -7.11
CA ARG A 5 -15.06 35.15 -6.99
C ARG A 5 -15.30 34.44 -8.33
N VAL A 6 -15.57 35.19 -9.40
CA VAL A 6 -15.78 34.61 -10.74
C VAL A 6 -14.48 33.99 -11.26
N ALA A 7 -13.33 34.63 -11.04
CA ALA A 7 -12.03 34.07 -11.38
C ALA A 7 -11.75 32.75 -10.63
N ALA A 8 -11.99 32.71 -9.32
CA ALA A 8 -11.81 31.48 -8.52
C ALA A 8 -12.76 30.36 -8.95
N GLY A 9 -14.03 30.68 -9.27
CA GLY A 9 -14.99 29.71 -9.80
C GLY A 9 -14.56 29.12 -11.15
N VAL A 10 -14.06 29.95 -12.06
CA VAL A 10 -13.52 29.49 -13.36
C VAL A 10 -12.31 28.59 -13.16
N VAL A 11 -11.37 28.96 -12.27
CA VAL A 11 -10.20 28.13 -11.95
C VAL A 11 -10.63 26.78 -11.37
N PHE A 12 -11.61 26.77 -10.46
CA PHE A 12 -12.13 25.53 -9.89
C PHE A 12 -12.75 24.61 -10.96
N VAL A 13 -13.63 25.14 -11.81
CA VAL A 13 -14.26 24.36 -12.87
C VAL A 13 -13.22 23.87 -13.88
N ALA A 14 -12.28 24.72 -14.28
CA ALA A 14 -11.19 24.32 -15.17
C ALA A 14 -10.31 23.23 -14.54
N ALA A 15 -10.03 23.31 -13.24
CA ALA A 15 -9.30 22.29 -12.50
C ALA A 15 -10.07 20.96 -12.48
N VAL A 16 -11.36 20.96 -12.16
CA VAL A 16 -12.20 19.74 -12.18
C VAL A 16 -12.27 19.13 -13.58
N LEU A 17 -12.46 19.95 -14.61
CA LEU A 17 -12.52 19.51 -16.01
C LEU A 17 -11.18 18.96 -16.48
N LEU A 18 -10.07 19.65 -16.18
CA LEU A 18 -8.74 19.16 -16.52
C LEU A 18 -8.44 17.86 -15.77
N GLY A 19 -8.79 17.79 -14.48
CA GLY A 19 -8.62 16.60 -13.65
C GLY A 19 -9.42 15.40 -14.13
N THR A 20 -10.62 15.60 -14.67
CA THR A 20 -11.44 14.54 -15.29
C THR A 20 -10.93 14.14 -16.67
N LEU A 21 -10.44 15.08 -17.48
CA LEU A 21 -9.88 14.80 -18.80
C LEU A 21 -8.54 14.07 -18.74
N VAL A 22 -7.72 14.34 -17.72
CA VAL A 22 -6.44 13.66 -17.48
C VAL A 22 -6.60 12.45 -16.56
N ASP A 23 -7.83 12.10 -16.19
CA ASP A 23 -8.05 10.97 -15.30
C ASP A 23 -7.72 9.65 -16.00
N VAL A 24 -7.17 8.71 -15.23
CA VAL A 24 -6.83 7.39 -15.78
C VAL A 24 -8.10 6.55 -15.75
N PRO A 25 -8.53 5.96 -16.87
CA PRO A 25 -9.72 5.11 -16.88
C PRO A 25 -9.55 3.95 -15.90
N ALA A 26 -10.69 3.46 -15.41
CA ALA A 26 -10.72 2.30 -14.53
C ALA A 26 -9.95 1.13 -15.17
N ARG A 27 -9.03 0.54 -14.42
CA ARG A 27 -8.23 -0.58 -14.90
C ARG A 27 -9.10 -1.83 -14.95
N ALA A 28 -9.08 -2.53 -16.09
CA ALA A 28 -9.72 -3.84 -16.18
C ALA A 28 -8.93 -4.87 -15.34
N SER A 29 -9.64 -5.75 -14.65
CA SER A 29 -9.03 -6.88 -13.96
C SER A 29 -8.34 -7.80 -14.98
N PRO A 30 -7.09 -8.26 -14.73
CA PRO A 30 -6.46 -9.26 -15.57
C PRO A 30 -7.16 -10.62 -15.44
N LEU A 31 -6.91 -11.50 -16.41
CA LEU A 31 -7.30 -12.91 -16.33
C LEU A 31 -6.26 -13.70 -15.54
N ALA A 32 -6.72 -14.70 -14.78
CA ALA A 32 -5.86 -15.60 -14.02
C ALA A 32 -5.37 -16.79 -14.88
N PRO A 33 -4.24 -17.44 -14.53
CA PRO A 33 -3.25 -17.02 -13.54
C PRO A 33 -2.52 -15.75 -13.98
N SER A 34 -2.11 -14.92 -13.03
CA SER A 34 -1.53 -13.60 -13.30
C SER A 34 -0.42 -13.24 -12.32
N VAL A 35 0.31 -12.17 -12.67
CA VAL A 35 1.16 -11.45 -11.73
C VAL A 35 0.44 -10.14 -11.42
N LEU A 36 -0.01 -9.99 -10.18
CA LEU A 36 -0.57 -8.74 -9.68
C LEU A 36 0.54 -7.88 -9.08
N ILE A 37 0.39 -6.57 -9.18
CA ILE A 37 1.30 -5.60 -8.55
C ILE A 37 0.61 -5.00 -7.32
N GLY A 38 1.12 -5.28 -6.14
CA GLY A 38 0.54 -4.86 -4.86
C GLY A 38 1.40 -3.85 -4.11
N ASP A 39 0.73 -2.99 -3.36
CA ASP A 39 1.32 -2.26 -2.24
C ASP A 39 0.60 -2.68 -0.96
N LEU A 40 1.34 -3.31 -0.05
CA LEU A 40 0.76 -4.02 1.10
C LEU A 40 0.85 -3.23 2.41
N HIS A 41 1.30 -1.97 2.35
CA HIS A 41 1.48 -1.10 3.51
C HIS A 41 1.12 0.34 3.12
N VAL A 42 -0.15 0.71 3.33
CA VAL A 42 -0.72 1.99 2.87
C VAL A 42 -1.65 2.56 3.92
N HIS A 43 -1.44 3.83 4.25
CA HIS A 43 -2.26 4.57 5.20
C HIS A 43 -3.22 5.48 4.44
N ALA A 44 -4.45 5.60 4.93
CA ALA A 44 -5.52 6.35 4.29
C ALA A 44 -6.34 7.18 5.26
N PHE A 45 -6.81 8.33 4.80
CA PHE A 45 -7.82 9.14 5.46
C PHE A 45 -9.20 8.45 5.38
N PRO A 46 -10.03 8.47 6.43
CA PRO A 46 -9.91 9.22 7.69
C PRO A 46 -9.16 8.52 8.84
N ALA A 47 -7.87 8.21 8.68
CA ALA A 47 -6.96 7.90 9.78
C ALA A 47 -5.69 8.75 9.68
N ASP A 48 -4.51 8.11 9.65
CA ASP A 48 -3.18 8.72 9.66
C ASP A 48 -2.57 8.95 8.26
N GLY A 49 -3.17 8.42 7.20
CA GLY A 49 -2.76 8.71 5.82
C GLY A 49 -3.42 9.95 5.21
N ILE A 50 -2.77 10.56 4.20
CA ILE A 50 -3.30 11.76 3.51
C ILE A 50 -4.34 11.44 2.43
N ILE A 51 -4.28 10.26 1.81
CA ILE A 51 -5.17 9.91 0.70
C ILE A 51 -6.53 9.48 1.24
N PRO A 52 -7.64 10.09 0.82
CA PRO A 52 -8.95 9.56 1.17
C PRO A 52 -9.13 8.14 0.64
N VAL A 53 -9.66 7.25 1.49
CA VAL A 53 -9.84 5.83 1.15
C VAL A 53 -10.67 5.60 -0.12
N TRP A 54 -11.59 6.51 -0.47
CA TRP A 54 -12.37 6.44 -1.71
C TRP A 54 -11.59 6.82 -2.98
N ASP A 55 -10.45 7.49 -2.84
CA ASP A 55 -9.55 7.83 -3.95
C ASP A 55 -8.37 6.85 -4.09
N VAL A 56 -8.19 5.93 -3.13
CA VAL A 56 -7.04 5.01 -3.14
C VAL A 56 -7.01 4.12 -4.38
N GLN A 57 -8.16 3.65 -4.87
CA GLN A 57 -8.24 2.83 -6.09
C GLN A 57 -7.84 3.59 -7.34
N ARG A 58 -8.14 4.89 -7.38
CA ARG A 58 -7.77 5.76 -8.48
C ARG A 58 -6.26 5.99 -8.51
N GLU A 59 -5.68 6.28 -7.35
CA GLU A 59 -4.22 6.42 -7.25
C GLU A 59 -3.50 5.09 -7.52
N ALA A 60 -4.02 3.97 -7.00
CA ALA A 60 -3.51 2.64 -7.30
C ALA A 60 -3.49 2.38 -8.82
N ALA A 61 -4.59 2.65 -9.52
CA ALA A 61 -4.67 2.48 -10.97
C ALA A 61 -3.63 3.35 -11.71
N ARG A 62 -3.45 4.61 -11.29
CA ARG A 62 -2.43 5.51 -11.85
C ARG A 62 -1.00 5.00 -11.64
N ARG A 63 -0.74 4.40 -10.49
CA ARG A 63 0.55 3.79 -10.13
C ARG A 63 0.77 2.41 -10.75
N GLY A 64 -0.20 1.92 -11.51
CA GLY A 64 -0.16 0.58 -12.10
C GLY A 64 -0.24 -0.52 -11.04
N LEU A 65 -0.82 -0.24 -9.88
CA LEU A 65 -1.12 -1.22 -8.84
C LEU A 65 -2.45 -1.91 -9.13
N ASP A 66 -2.46 -3.19 -8.85
CA ASP A 66 -3.58 -4.13 -8.96
C ASP A 66 -4.18 -4.42 -7.57
N VAL A 67 -3.39 -4.25 -6.50
CA VAL A 67 -3.78 -4.51 -5.11
C VAL A 67 -3.26 -3.40 -4.20
N VAL A 68 -4.08 -2.97 -3.25
CA VAL A 68 -3.65 -2.11 -2.13
C VAL A 68 -4.22 -2.68 -0.83
N ALA A 69 -3.37 -2.84 0.19
CA ALA A 69 -3.81 -3.11 1.55
C ALA A 69 -3.82 -1.84 2.38
N ILE A 70 -4.94 -1.51 3.01
CA ILE A 70 -5.05 -0.34 3.90
C ILE A 70 -4.71 -0.76 5.31
N THR A 71 -3.61 -0.24 5.86
CA THR A 71 -2.96 -0.71 7.09
C THR A 71 -2.81 0.42 8.11
N ASN A 72 -3.85 1.22 8.32
CA ASN A 72 -3.81 2.30 9.31
C ASN A 72 -3.37 1.81 10.71
N HIS A 73 -2.68 2.66 11.49
CA HIS A 73 -2.08 2.26 12.76
C HIS A 73 -3.15 1.97 13.82
N ASN A 74 -3.21 0.72 14.30
CA ASN A 74 -3.96 0.27 15.49
C ASN A 74 -5.49 0.54 15.53
N ARG A 75 -6.02 1.34 14.59
CA ARG A 75 -7.42 1.71 14.43
C ARG A 75 -7.67 1.98 12.94
N ASP A 76 -8.59 1.24 12.34
CA ASP A 76 -9.10 1.57 11.02
C ASP A 76 -10.63 1.59 11.01
N PHE A 77 -11.19 2.66 10.45
CA PHE A 77 -12.60 2.75 10.08
C PHE A 77 -12.77 3.21 8.63
N SER A 78 -11.67 3.47 7.92
CA SER A 78 -11.68 4.01 6.57
C SER A 78 -12.28 3.00 5.59
N VAL A 79 -11.81 1.74 5.59
CA VAL A 79 -12.30 0.72 4.66
C VAL A 79 -13.74 0.29 4.97
N PRO A 80 -14.14 0.05 6.24
CA PRO A 80 -15.54 -0.18 6.58
C PRO A 80 -16.47 0.95 6.10
N LEU A 81 -16.08 2.21 6.30
CA LEU A 81 -16.84 3.38 5.84
C LEU A 81 -16.97 3.41 4.30
N ALA A 82 -15.87 3.21 3.59
CA ALA A 82 -15.85 3.24 2.12
C ALA A 82 -16.69 2.11 1.51
N ARG A 83 -16.71 0.94 2.16
CA ARG A 83 -17.57 -0.19 1.76
C ARG A 83 -19.04 0.09 2.04
N ALA A 84 -19.38 0.59 3.22
CA ALA A 84 -20.76 0.89 3.60
C ALA A 84 -21.40 1.96 2.69
N THR A 85 -20.58 2.83 2.09
CA THR A 85 -21.00 3.91 1.19
C THR A 85 -20.93 3.53 -0.29
N GLY A 86 -20.48 2.32 -0.64
CA GLY A 86 -20.35 1.87 -2.03
C GLY A 86 -19.30 2.66 -2.83
N LEU A 87 -18.34 3.30 -2.15
CA LEU A 87 -17.31 4.12 -2.79
C LEU A 87 -16.13 3.30 -3.33
N LEU A 88 -16.02 2.03 -2.91
CA LEU A 88 -15.04 1.09 -3.43
C LEU A 88 -15.64 0.24 -4.55
N ARG A 89 -14.86 0.06 -5.61
CA ARG A 89 -15.11 -0.87 -6.71
C ARG A 89 -14.46 -2.22 -6.43
N ASP A 90 -14.71 -3.20 -7.30
CA ASP A 90 -14.06 -4.51 -7.21
C ASP A 90 -12.56 -4.47 -7.58
N TYR A 91 -12.14 -3.50 -8.40
CA TYR A 91 -10.77 -3.41 -8.92
C TYR A 91 -10.26 -1.96 -9.11
N PRO A 92 -8.98 -1.65 -8.80
CA PRO A 92 -7.97 -2.46 -8.10
C PRO A 92 -8.44 -3.00 -6.74
N ILE A 93 -7.92 -4.16 -6.32
CA ILE A 93 -8.38 -4.84 -5.11
C ILE A 93 -7.95 -4.04 -3.88
N VAL A 94 -8.90 -3.63 -3.04
CA VAL A 94 -8.62 -3.01 -1.74
C VAL A 94 -8.83 -4.03 -0.63
N ILE A 95 -7.76 -4.33 0.11
CA ILE A 95 -7.77 -5.28 1.22
C ILE A 95 -7.81 -4.50 2.54
N PRO A 96 -8.89 -4.65 3.35
CA PRO A 96 -8.90 -4.15 4.72
C PRO A 96 -7.86 -4.90 5.53
N SER A 97 -7.03 -4.13 6.23
CA SER A 97 -5.88 -4.62 6.98
C SER A 97 -5.64 -3.67 8.16
N GLN A 98 -4.59 -3.94 8.93
CA GLN A 98 -4.17 -3.13 10.06
C GLN A 98 -2.65 -3.16 10.13
N GLU A 99 -2.01 -2.05 10.50
CA GLU A 99 -0.68 -2.13 11.07
C GLU A 99 -0.79 -2.16 12.60
N LEU A 100 -0.26 -3.23 13.20
CA LEU A 100 -0.03 -3.31 14.62
C LEU A 100 1.25 -2.56 14.91
N THR A 101 1.12 -1.42 15.58
CA THR A 101 2.24 -0.56 15.96
C THR A 101 2.45 -0.69 17.46
N ALA A 102 3.42 -1.51 17.85
CA ALA A 102 3.76 -1.82 19.23
C ALA A 102 5.20 -1.37 19.55
N PRO A 103 5.55 -1.13 20.83
CA PRO A 103 6.92 -0.76 21.20
C PRO A 103 8.00 -1.77 20.82
N ALA A 104 7.63 -3.04 20.65
CA ALA A 104 8.54 -4.15 20.36
C ALA A 104 8.57 -4.53 18.86
N PHE A 105 7.47 -4.32 18.14
CA PHE A 105 7.36 -4.71 16.73
C PHE A 105 6.31 -3.84 15.99
N HIS A 106 6.50 -3.71 14.69
CA HIS A 106 5.50 -3.22 13.74
C HIS A 106 5.14 -4.35 12.77
N MET A 107 3.85 -4.59 12.56
CA MET A 107 3.40 -5.73 11.76
C MET A 107 2.13 -5.40 10.99
N ALA A 108 2.14 -5.64 9.69
CA ALA A 108 0.95 -5.53 8.87
C ALA A 108 0.13 -6.84 8.93
N ALA A 109 -1.07 -6.75 9.50
CA ALA A 109 -2.10 -7.76 9.52
C ALA A 109 -2.98 -7.64 8.27
N ILE A 110 -2.61 -8.35 7.21
CA ILE A 110 -3.29 -8.21 5.93
C ILE A 110 -4.52 -9.10 5.86
N GLY A 111 -5.65 -8.51 5.48
CA GLY A 111 -6.87 -9.26 5.27
C GLY A 111 -7.52 -9.74 6.57
N VAL A 112 -7.40 -8.99 7.64
CA VAL A 112 -8.24 -9.17 8.84
C VAL A 112 -9.63 -8.55 8.66
N ARG A 113 -10.57 -8.95 9.50
CA ARG A 113 -11.95 -8.42 9.56
C ARG A 113 -12.19 -7.61 10.82
N GLU A 114 -11.56 -8.03 11.92
CA GLU A 114 -11.58 -7.37 13.20
C GLU A 114 -10.16 -6.95 13.60
N MET A 115 -10.05 -5.81 14.27
CA MET A 115 -8.77 -5.27 14.72
C MET A 115 -8.13 -6.19 15.75
N ILE A 116 -6.84 -6.45 15.59
CA ILE A 116 -6.00 -7.21 16.50
C ILE A 116 -5.47 -6.28 17.59
N ASP A 117 -5.45 -6.74 18.84
CA ASP A 117 -4.84 -5.98 19.93
C ASP A 117 -3.31 -5.94 19.75
N TRP A 118 -2.80 -4.75 19.48
CA TRP A 118 -1.37 -4.49 19.26
C TRP A 118 -0.51 -4.63 20.53
N ARG A 119 -1.14 -4.83 21.70
CA ARG A 119 -0.42 -5.07 22.96
C ARG A 119 0.01 -6.52 23.16
N LEU A 120 -0.45 -7.42 22.30
CA LEU A 120 -0.03 -8.82 22.30
C LEU A 120 1.47 -8.93 21.95
N SER A 121 2.07 -10.08 22.28
CA SER A 121 3.37 -10.44 21.71
C SER A 121 3.26 -10.65 20.20
N ALA A 122 4.38 -10.58 19.47
CA ALA A 122 4.38 -10.80 18.03
C ALA A 122 3.77 -12.17 17.67
N ARG A 123 4.19 -13.23 18.37
CA ARG A 123 3.65 -14.60 18.26
C ARG A 123 2.13 -14.66 18.41
N ALA A 124 1.59 -14.12 19.50
CA ALA A 124 0.16 -14.15 19.77
C ALA A 124 -0.64 -13.28 18.78
N ALA A 125 -0.08 -12.16 18.33
CA ALA A 125 -0.68 -11.35 17.28
C ALA A 125 -0.78 -12.11 15.95
N ILE A 126 0.28 -12.82 15.54
CA ILE A 126 0.28 -13.65 14.33
C ILE A 126 -0.81 -14.72 14.39
N GLU A 127 -0.98 -15.39 15.54
CA GLU A 127 -2.06 -16.36 15.74
C GLU A 127 -3.44 -15.74 15.53
N LYS A 128 -3.69 -14.55 16.10
CA LYS A 128 -4.97 -13.85 15.91
C LYS A 128 -5.21 -13.41 14.48
N ILE A 129 -4.15 -13.08 13.73
CA ILE A 129 -4.24 -12.78 12.30
C ILE A 129 -4.62 -14.05 11.53
N HIS A 130 -3.98 -15.18 11.82
CA HIS A 130 -4.25 -16.47 11.18
C HIS A 130 -5.65 -17.02 11.50
N GLU A 131 -6.15 -16.86 12.73
CA GLU A 131 -7.51 -17.22 13.14
C GLU A 131 -8.57 -16.55 12.25
N GLN A 132 -8.28 -15.35 11.73
CA GLN A 132 -9.18 -14.62 10.83
C GLN A 132 -8.97 -14.96 9.34
N GLY A 133 -8.01 -15.82 9.02
CA GLY A 133 -7.61 -16.12 7.65
C GLY A 133 -6.84 -14.98 6.99
N GLY A 134 -6.17 -14.13 7.77
CA GLY A 134 -5.23 -13.11 7.29
C GLY A 134 -3.82 -13.64 7.09
N VAL A 135 -2.88 -12.73 6.80
CA VAL A 135 -1.43 -13.00 6.79
C VAL A 135 -0.69 -11.92 7.57
N ALA A 136 0.38 -12.30 8.24
CA ALA A 136 1.20 -11.43 9.07
C ALA A 136 2.52 -11.10 8.37
N ILE A 137 2.76 -9.81 8.15
CA ILE A 137 3.97 -9.30 7.51
C ILE A 137 4.74 -8.43 8.51
N ALA A 138 6.02 -8.73 8.73
CA ALA A 138 6.88 -7.83 9.49
C ALA A 138 7.09 -6.51 8.73
N ALA A 139 6.59 -5.41 9.31
CA ALA A 139 6.61 -4.09 8.69
C ALA A 139 7.91 -3.37 9.03
N HIS A 140 8.61 -2.90 7.99
CA HIS A 140 9.92 -2.26 8.01
C HIS A 140 10.80 -2.70 9.21
N PRO A 141 11.16 -4.00 9.35
CA PRO A 141 11.71 -4.56 10.59
C PRO A 141 13.18 -4.18 10.84
N VAL A 142 13.40 -2.90 11.12
CA VAL A 142 14.66 -2.31 11.56
C VAL A 142 14.69 -2.23 13.09
N ALA A 143 15.86 -1.92 13.69
CA ALA A 143 16.04 -1.99 15.15
C ALA A 143 15.06 -1.11 15.97
N ILE A 144 14.49 -0.05 15.37
CA ILE A 144 13.52 0.81 16.05
C ILE A 144 12.10 0.23 16.07
N SER A 145 11.74 -0.55 15.06
CA SER A 145 10.39 -1.06 14.78
C SER A 145 10.30 -2.58 14.94
N TRP A 146 11.41 -3.27 15.14
CA TRP A 146 11.45 -4.70 15.41
C TRP A 146 12.63 -5.05 16.32
N ARG A 147 12.35 -5.13 17.62
CA ARG A 147 13.32 -5.48 18.67
C ARG A 147 13.17 -6.93 19.12
N ASP A 148 12.01 -7.51 18.86
CA ASP A 148 11.65 -8.86 19.27
C ASP A 148 12.20 -9.90 18.29
N ASN A 149 13.28 -10.60 18.64
CA ASN A 149 13.83 -11.67 17.81
C ASN A 149 13.32 -13.06 18.23
N ASP A 150 12.09 -13.14 18.73
CA ASP A 150 11.43 -14.41 19.07
C ASP A 150 11.44 -15.39 17.88
N PRO A 151 12.20 -16.49 17.95
CA PRO A 151 12.27 -17.47 16.87
C PRO A 151 10.91 -18.13 16.58
N GLU A 152 10.03 -18.25 17.58
CA GLU A 152 8.70 -18.84 17.41
C GLU A 152 7.76 -17.92 16.62
N ALA A 153 7.91 -16.60 16.76
CA ALA A 153 7.22 -15.62 15.92
C ALA A 153 7.78 -15.65 14.50
N LEU A 154 9.11 -15.64 14.34
CA LEU A 154 9.75 -15.69 13.01
C LEU A 154 9.40 -16.95 12.22
N ALA A 155 9.26 -18.09 12.90
CA ALA A 155 8.95 -19.38 12.29
C ALA A 155 7.57 -19.43 11.60
N VAL A 156 6.67 -18.49 11.90
CA VAL A 156 5.30 -18.46 11.36
C VAL A 156 4.90 -17.17 10.65
N LEU A 157 5.80 -16.19 10.58
CA LEU A 157 5.55 -14.97 9.80
C LEU A 157 5.33 -15.34 8.34
N ASP A 158 4.31 -14.80 7.71
CA ASP A 158 4.02 -15.08 6.30
C ASP A 158 4.90 -14.25 5.37
N GLY A 159 5.31 -13.06 5.80
CA GLY A 159 6.17 -12.19 5.01
C GLY A 159 6.99 -11.22 5.85
N ALA A 160 7.97 -10.60 5.22
CA ALA A 160 8.71 -9.49 5.80
C ALA A 160 9.09 -8.47 4.74
N GLU A 161 9.02 -7.19 5.09
CA GLU A 161 9.47 -6.13 4.21
C GLU A 161 10.99 -6.18 4.03
N VAL A 162 11.40 -6.40 2.78
CA VAL A 162 12.80 -6.35 2.32
C VAL A 162 13.07 -5.12 1.46
N SER A 163 12.02 -4.37 1.14
CA SER A 163 12.08 -3.15 0.35
C SER A 163 11.08 -2.12 0.87
N HIS A 164 11.59 -0.97 1.30
CA HIS A 164 10.84 0.08 1.98
C HIS A 164 11.44 1.45 1.62
N PRO A 165 10.69 2.58 1.55
CA PRO A 165 11.26 3.89 1.20
C PRO A 165 12.44 4.33 2.07
N MET A 166 12.48 3.89 3.34
CA MET A 166 13.60 4.13 4.27
C MET A 166 14.98 3.76 3.69
N ILE A 167 15.06 2.81 2.75
CA ILE A 167 16.35 2.45 2.11
C ILE A 167 16.94 3.61 1.29
N LEU A 168 16.12 4.57 0.87
CA LEU A 168 16.55 5.80 0.19
C LEU A 168 17.15 6.82 1.16
N GLU A 169 16.75 6.76 2.43
CA GLU A 169 17.19 7.66 3.48
C GLU A 169 18.47 7.17 4.14
N SER A 170 18.63 5.84 4.29
CA SER A 170 19.79 5.25 4.95
C SER A 170 20.13 3.87 4.41
N LYS A 171 21.41 3.67 4.05
CA LYS A 171 21.96 2.34 3.72
C LYS A 171 21.90 1.38 4.91
N GLN A 172 22.03 1.89 6.14
CA GLN A 172 21.96 1.06 7.35
C GLN A 172 20.60 0.39 7.47
N TRP A 173 19.52 1.12 7.25
CA TRP A 173 18.17 0.56 7.30
C TRP A 173 17.96 -0.51 6.22
N GLY A 174 18.48 -0.30 5.00
CA GLY A 174 18.51 -1.34 3.98
C GLY A 174 19.20 -2.63 4.44
N SER A 175 20.38 -2.52 5.06
CA SER A 175 21.10 -3.68 5.60
C SER A 175 20.35 -4.37 6.76
N GLU A 176 19.62 -3.61 7.58
CA GLU A 176 18.82 -4.17 8.68
C GLU A 176 17.63 -4.98 8.16
N LEU A 177 16.92 -4.49 7.13
CA LEU A 177 15.84 -5.24 6.46
C LEU A 177 16.37 -6.55 5.85
N GLU A 178 17.48 -6.49 5.13
CA GLU A 178 18.11 -7.68 4.54
C GLU A 178 18.54 -8.70 5.60
N ARG A 179 19.13 -8.23 6.70
CA ARG A 179 19.56 -9.07 7.82
C ARG A 179 18.35 -9.73 8.50
N PHE A 180 17.30 -8.96 8.76
CA PHE A 180 16.07 -9.49 9.36
C PHE A 180 15.49 -10.62 8.49
N TYR A 181 15.32 -10.35 7.19
CA TYR A 181 14.78 -11.34 6.26
C TYR A 181 15.66 -12.58 6.14
N THR A 182 16.99 -12.42 6.13
CA THR A 182 17.93 -13.55 6.14
C THR A 182 17.76 -14.42 7.38
N ASN A 183 17.62 -13.81 8.56
CA ASN A 183 17.40 -14.53 9.81
C ASN A 183 16.04 -15.23 9.84
N ALA A 184 14.98 -14.55 9.41
CA ALA A 184 13.64 -15.13 9.32
C ALA A 184 13.63 -16.32 8.36
N ARG A 185 14.30 -16.20 7.19
CA ARG A 185 14.44 -17.28 6.22
C ARG A 185 15.19 -18.51 6.74
N ALA A 186 16.08 -18.34 7.72
CA ALA A 186 16.80 -19.47 8.31
C ALA A 186 15.88 -20.40 9.12
N VAL A 187 14.78 -19.86 9.67
CA VAL A 187 13.80 -20.62 10.46
C VAL A 187 12.48 -20.86 9.71
N ASN A 188 12.14 -20.00 8.76
CA ASN A 188 11.00 -20.11 7.87
C ASN A 188 11.43 -19.89 6.41
N PRO A 189 11.86 -20.94 5.70
CA PRO A 189 12.33 -20.83 4.32
C PRO A 189 11.29 -20.31 3.32
N GLY A 190 10.00 -20.37 3.67
CA GLY A 190 8.87 -19.96 2.83
C GLY A 190 8.38 -18.53 3.05
N ILE A 191 8.98 -17.78 3.99
CA ILE A 191 8.58 -16.39 4.26
C ILE A 191 8.67 -15.53 2.99
N ALA A 192 7.59 -14.80 2.69
CA ALA A 192 7.50 -13.97 1.50
C ALA A 192 8.38 -12.71 1.62
N PRO A 193 9.20 -12.41 0.60
CA PRO A 193 9.80 -11.09 0.48
C PRO A 193 8.72 -10.09 0.06
N ILE A 194 8.58 -9.03 0.84
CA ILE A 194 7.58 -7.98 0.61
C ILE A 194 8.27 -6.65 0.32
N GLY A 195 7.71 -5.90 -0.63
CA GLY A 195 8.02 -4.50 -0.86
C GLY A 195 6.75 -3.66 -0.77
N SER A 196 6.79 -2.59 0.01
CA SER A 196 5.64 -1.70 0.21
C SER A 196 6.08 -0.26 0.44
N SER A 197 5.19 0.69 0.20
CA SER A 197 5.56 2.11 0.25
C SER A 197 5.37 2.78 1.61
N ASP A 198 4.70 2.16 2.59
CA ASP A 198 4.34 2.80 3.87
C ASP A 198 3.72 4.19 3.61
N TYR A 199 2.73 4.20 2.73
CA TYR A 199 2.26 5.44 2.13
C TYR A 199 1.50 6.28 3.15
N HIS A 200 2.11 7.39 3.56
CA HIS A 200 1.47 8.45 4.35
C HIS A 200 1.23 9.75 3.55
N GLY A 201 1.80 9.85 2.34
CA GLY A 201 1.74 11.06 1.49
C GLY A 201 3.09 11.67 1.14
N GLY A 202 4.18 11.27 1.82
CA GLY A 202 5.53 11.75 1.53
C GLY A 202 6.14 11.11 0.29
N ALA A 203 6.28 9.78 0.30
CA ALA A 203 6.75 9.03 -0.85
C ALA A 203 5.60 8.70 -1.83
N PRO A 204 5.88 8.52 -3.13
CA PRO A 204 4.89 8.03 -4.08
C PRO A 204 4.33 6.65 -3.68
N LEU A 205 3.01 6.49 -3.77
CA LEU A 205 2.35 5.19 -3.60
C LEU A 205 2.97 4.15 -4.54
N GLY A 206 3.30 2.96 -4.01
CA GLY A 206 3.94 1.88 -4.75
C GLY A 206 5.42 2.11 -5.11
N ILE A 207 6.13 3.06 -4.47
CA ILE A 207 7.57 3.25 -4.72
C ILE A 207 8.39 1.99 -4.43
N CYS A 208 8.07 1.29 -3.36
CA CYS A 208 8.35 -0.13 -3.22
C CYS A 208 7.02 -0.88 -3.34
N ARG A 209 7.07 -2.06 -3.95
CA ARG A 209 5.88 -2.84 -4.32
C ARG A 209 6.20 -4.31 -4.35
N THR A 210 5.15 -5.12 -4.31
CA THR A 210 5.24 -6.58 -4.34
C THR A 210 4.56 -7.12 -5.59
N TYR A 211 5.26 -7.96 -6.34
CA TYR A 211 4.65 -8.76 -7.39
C TYR A 211 4.12 -10.06 -6.79
N LEU A 212 2.84 -10.33 -6.97
CA LEU A 212 2.12 -11.47 -6.40
C LEU A 212 1.78 -12.43 -7.54
N ILE A 213 2.30 -13.66 -7.50
CA ILE A 213 1.95 -14.70 -8.47
C ILE A 213 0.68 -15.39 -7.97
N VAL A 214 -0.44 -15.15 -8.64
CA VAL A 214 -1.77 -15.61 -8.21
C VAL A 214 -2.39 -16.55 -9.22
N ASP A 215 -3.11 -17.56 -8.71
CA ASP A 215 -3.93 -18.47 -9.53
C ASP A 215 -5.35 -17.94 -9.73
N GLU A 216 -5.75 -16.97 -8.91
CA GLU A 216 -7.03 -16.27 -8.96
C GLU A 216 -6.82 -14.78 -8.69
N VAL A 217 -7.50 -13.91 -9.45
CA VAL A 217 -7.50 -12.46 -9.20
C VAL A 217 -8.55 -12.12 -8.15
N SER A 218 -8.23 -12.43 -6.90
CA SER A 218 -9.11 -12.23 -5.76
C SER A 218 -8.31 -11.87 -4.50
N ARG A 219 -8.99 -11.39 -3.46
CA ARG A 219 -8.36 -11.21 -2.13
C ARG A 219 -7.76 -12.51 -1.63
N ALA A 220 -8.46 -13.64 -1.80
CA ALA A 220 -7.96 -14.94 -1.36
C ALA A 220 -6.68 -15.33 -2.11
N GLY A 221 -6.66 -15.18 -3.44
CA GLY A 221 -5.48 -15.45 -4.26
C GLY A 221 -4.26 -14.61 -3.87
N VAL A 222 -4.48 -13.34 -3.47
CA VAL A 222 -3.40 -12.47 -2.93
C VAL A 222 -2.85 -13.03 -1.62
N LEU A 223 -3.71 -13.37 -0.67
CA LEU A 223 -3.28 -13.91 0.64
C LEU A 223 -2.55 -15.25 0.47
N ASP A 224 -3.03 -16.12 -0.43
CA ASP A 224 -2.41 -17.42 -0.70
C ASP A 224 -1.06 -17.28 -1.42
N ALA A 225 -0.88 -16.26 -2.26
CA ALA A 225 0.43 -15.95 -2.83
C ALA A 225 1.44 -15.54 -1.76
N ILE A 226 1.02 -14.74 -0.77
CA ILE A 226 1.87 -14.33 0.36
C ILE A 226 2.21 -15.55 1.23
N ARG A 227 1.22 -16.32 1.69
CA ARG A 227 1.46 -17.54 2.50
C ARG A 227 2.39 -18.54 1.83
N GLY A 228 2.28 -18.68 0.52
CA GLY A 228 3.09 -19.61 -0.26
C GLY A 228 4.47 -19.08 -0.67
N GLY A 229 4.87 -17.88 -0.23
CA GLY A 229 6.12 -17.25 -0.65
C GLY A 229 6.18 -16.95 -2.15
N ARG A 230 5.04 -16.93 -2.84
CA ARG A 230 4.91 -16.70 -4.29
C ARG A 230 4.90 -15.22 -4.61
N THR A 231 5.89 -14.51 -4.08
CA THR A 231 6.05 -13.07 -4.23
C THR A 231 7.45 -12.69 -4.71
N VAL A 232 7.55 -11.48 -5.22
CA VAL A 232 8.83 -10.80 -5.49
C VAL A 232 8.71 -9.37 -5.02
N ALA A 233 9.55 -8.95 -4.08
CA ALA A 233 9.64 -7.56 -3.66
C ALA A 233 10.43 -6.74 -4.69
N SER A 234 10.04 -5.48 -4.84
CA SER A 234 10.69 -4.51 -5.71
C SER A 234 10.75 -3.14 -5.05
N GLY A 235 11.83 -2.42 -5.28
CA GLY A 235 11.99 -1.04 -4.82
C GLY A 235 12.77 -0.18 -5.80
N PRO A 236 13.20 1.01 -5.36
CA PRO A 236 14.02 1.91 -6.14
C PRO A 236 15.19 1.22 -6.86
N GLY A 237 15.39 1.56 -8.13
CA GLY A 237 16.38 0.90 -9.00
C GLY A 237 15.92 -0.45 -9.58
N ASP A 238 14.62 -0.77 -9.48
CA ASP A 238 13.98 -1.98 -10.03
C ASP A 238 14.64 -3.29 -9.59
N ARG A 239 15.27 -3.28 -8.39
CA ARG A 239 15.85 -4.48 -7.79
C ARG A 239 14.72 -5.45 -7.42
N LEU A 240 14.79 -6.66 -7.95
CA LEU A 240 13.85 -7.74 -7.65
C LEU A 240 14.44 -8.69 -6.60
N ILE A 241 13.69 -8.95 -5.52
CA ILE A 241 14.08 -9.86 -4.43
C ILE A 241 13.00 -10.94 -4.28
N GLY A 242 13.39 -12.20 -4.50
CA GLY A 242 12.53 -13.37 -4.32
C GLY A 242 13.12 -14.60 -4.98
N ASP A 243 12.42 -15.72 -4.88
CA ASP A 243 12.90 -16.98 -5.45
C ASP A 243 13.08 -16.88 -6.97
N ASP A 244 14.10 -17.55 -7.49
CA ASP A 244 14.49 -17.46 -8.91
C ASP A 244 13.35 -17.78 -9.87
N ALA A 245 12.48 -18.74 -9.51
CA ALA A 245 11.31 -19.09 -10.31
C ALA A 245 10.31 -17.94 -10.39
N ASN A 246 10.02 -17.29 -9.26
CA ASN A 246 9.11 -16.15 -9.16
C ASN A 246 9.70 -14.94 -9.91
N VAL A 247 10.98 -14.65 -9.73
CA VAL A 247 11.68 -13.56 -10.43
C VAL A 247 11.64 -13.74 -11.95
N ARG A 248 11.79 -14.97 -12.46
CA ARG A 248 11.64 -15.25 -13.90
C ARG A 248 10.24 -14.94 -14.41
N LEU A 249 9.20 -15.32 -13.66
CA LEU A 249 7.81 -15.01 -14.00
C LEU A 249 7.55 -13.51 -14.02
N VAL A 250 8.05 -12.79 -13.02
CA VAL A 250 7.93 -11.33 -12.93
C VAL A 250 8.66 -10.62 -14.08
N LYS A 251 9.88 -11.02 -14.41
CA LYS A 251 10.61 -10.46 -15.57
C LYS A 251 9.83 -10.68 -16.88
N LYS A 252 9.25 -11.86 -17.08
CA LYS A 252 8.39 -12.15 -18.25
C LYS A 252 7.13 -11.27 -18.26
N HIS A 253 6.53 -11.01 -17.10
CA HIS A 253 5.39 -10.10 -16.96
C HIS A 253 5.78 -8.65 -17.30
N LEU A 254 6.88 -8.16 -16.74
CA LEU A 254 7.38 -6.80 -16.97
C LEU A 254 7.78 -6.55 -18.42
N ALA A 255 8.32 -7.54 -19.12
CA ALA A 255 8.62 -7.42 -20.55
C ALA A 255 7.35 -7.18 -21.42
N ARG A 256 6.16 -7.46 -20.89
CA ARG A 256 4.87 -7.32 -21.60
C ARG A 256 4.07 -6.10 -21.15
N ARG A 257 4.47 -5.41 -20.08
CA ARG A 257 3.80 -4.20 -19.56
C ARG A 257 4.72 -3.01 -19.75
N GLN A 258 4.22 -1.89 -20.29
CA GLN A 258 4.90 -0.61 -20.12
C GLN A 258 4.93 -0.25 -18.63
N PRO A 259 6.06 0.17 -18.06
CA PRO A 259 6.11 0.61 -16.68
C PRO A 259 5.24 1.87 -16.51
N PRO A 260 4.50 2.00 -15.40
CA PRO A 260 3.74 3.20 -15.12
C PRO A 260 4.70 4.40 -15.00
N GLY A 261 4.27 5.57 -15.50
CA GLY A 261 5.05 6.80 -15.36
C GLY A 261 5.21 7.19 -13.90
N TRP A 262 6.44 7.46 -13.45
CA TRP A 262 6.77 7.87 -12.08
C TRP A 262 6.47 9.33 -11.75
N GLY A 263 5.73 10.05 -12.61
CA GLY A 263 5.40 11.45 -12.39
C GLY A 263 4.47 11.65 -11.19
N TYR A 264 4.62 12.77 -10.47
CA TYR A 264 3.55 13.27 -9.62
C TYR A 264 2.31 13.46 -10.49
N SER A 265 1.19 12.83 -10.09
CA SER A 265 -0.08 13.01 -10.77
C SER A 265 -0.43 14.50 -10.83
N SER A 266 -0.79 14.99 -12.03
CA SER A 266 -1.38 16.30 -12.23
C SER A 266 -2.61 16.53 -11.32
N SER A 267 -3.24 15.46 -10.82
CA SER A 267 -4.39 15.55 -9.91
C SER A 267 -4.07 16.15 -8.54
N THR A 268 -2.86 15.98 -7.99
CA THR A 268 -2.53 16.55 -6.67
C THR A 268 -2.41 18.07 -6.74
N TRP A 269 -1.77 18.57 -7.79
CA TRP A 269 -1.72 20.00 -8.07
C TRP A 269 -3.08 20.56 -8.46
N VAL A 270 -3.87 19.83 -9.26
CA VAL A 270 -5.24 20.21 -9.61
C VAL A 270 -6.15 20.22 -8.38
N ALA A 271 -6.04 19.27 -7.47
CA ALA A 271 -6.79 19.21 -6.21
C ALA A 271 -6.38 20.32 -5.24
N LEU A 272 -5.08 20.56 -5.05
CA LEU A 272 -4.57 21.71 -4.29
C LEU A 272 -5.06 23.05 -4.88
N THR A 273 -5.00 23.19 -6.21
CA THR A 273 -5.52 24.38 -6.90
C THR A 273 -7.02 24.54 -6.67
N ALA A 274 -7.78 23.45 -6.75
CA ALA A 274 -9.22 23.46 -6.49
C ALA A 274 -9.56 23.82 -5.03
N ILE A 275 -8.82 23.28 -4.05
CA ILE A 275 -9.00 23.57 -2.62
C ILE A 275 -8.64 25.02 -2.31
N LEU A 276 -7.52 25.53 -2.82
CA LEU A 276 -7.12 26.93 -2.66
C LEU A 276 -8.14 27.88 -3.31
N ALA A 277 -8.67 27.54 -4.48
CA ALA A 277 -9.73 28.29 -5.14
C ALA A 277 -11.03 28.29 -4.32
N LEU A 278 -11.40 27.15 -3.70
CA LEU A 278 -12.55 27.06 -2.80
C LEU A 278 -12.35 27.91 -1.53
N GLY A 279 -11.15 27.87 -0.93
CA GLY A 279 -10.80 28.71 0.22
C GLY A 279 -10.93 30.19 -0.09
N ALA A 280 -10.47 30.63 -1.27
CA ALA A 280 -10.62 32.01 -1.73
C ALA A 280 -12.10 32.42 -1.93
N LEU A 281 -12.95 31.50 -2.41
CA LEU A 281 -14.40 31.70 -2.53
C LEU A 281 -15.07 31.89 -1.15
N VAL A 282 -14.69 31.10 -0.14
CA VAL A 282 -15.25 31.18 1.22
C VAL A 282 -14.79 32.43 1.96
N VAL A 283 -13.50 32.78 1.88
CA VAL A 283 -12.93 33.96 2.56
C VAL A 283 -13.46 35.26 1.98
N SER A 284 -13.57 35.35 0.65
CA SER A 284 -14.22 36.50 0.00
C SER A 284 -15.73 36.57 0.28
N GLY A 285 -16.33 35.52 0.84
CA GLY A 285 -17.72 35.39 1.30
C GLY A 285 -18.08 36.23 2.53
N ARG A 286 -17.13 36.40 3.46
CA ARG A 286 -17.40 36.91 4.83
C ARG A 286 -17.23 38.43 5.01
N GLY A 287 -16.99 39.16 3.93
CA GLY A 287 -16.72 40.61 3.95
C GLY A 287 -17.82 41.49 3.34
N GLN A 288 -19.04 40.98 3.22
CA GLN A 288 -20.23 41.76 2.80
C GLN A 288 -21.32 41.68 3.87
#